data_AF-A0A8S1B2W5-F1
#
_entry.id   AF-A0A8S1B2W5-F1
#
_cell.length_a   1.000
_cell.length_b   1.000
_cell.length_c   1.000
_cell.angle_alpha   90.00
_cell.angle_beta   90.00
_cell.angle_gamma   90.00
#
_symmetry.space_group_name_H-M   'P 1'
#
loop_
_entity.id
_entity.type
_entity.pdbx_description
1 polymer ?
#
loop_
_entity_poly.entity_id
_entity_poly.type
_entity_poly.pdbx_seq_one_letter_code
_entity_poly.pdbx_strand_id
1 'polypeptide(L)'
;MAASIIGLKIFLILSLSHQGYSYNPKGMMSKDAILSNAPWSIKLLLLKDINLNKNQRPRNDFMSRRVGMESLVLRRQEDTVTPPSDDDPVLPPQEMRDDDSNMRLKLFRLMYETVRDSDLKVKRAELIRKHYVNSTAFEVGFLMGEVQEKYDIIVEFSGTLKKFYHKWKPIEHINAYEQIANYGIQINHLTDLIRTISKNGSLT
;
A
#
# COMPACT_ATOMS: atom_id res chain seq x y z
N MET A 1 22.81 -27.80 -29.54
CA MET A 1 22.58 -26.34 -29.73
C MET A 1 21.64 -25.74 -28.68
N ALA A 2 21.79 -26.06 -27.38
CA ALA A 2 20.96 -25.49 -26.30
C ALA A 2 21.77 -24.74 -25.22
N ALA A 3 23.11 -24.93 -25.19
CA ALA A 3 23.99 -24.29 -24.20
C ALA A 3 24.31 -22.80 -24.52
N SER A 4 24.05 -22.33 -25.74
CA SER A 4 24.44 -20.98 -26.19
C SER A 4 23.50 -19.87 -25.68
N ILE A 5 22.22 -20.17 -25.43
CA ILE A 5 21.20 -19.17 -25.09
C ILE A 5 21.24 -18.81 -23.59
N ILE A 6 21.64 -19.75 -22.73
CA ILE A 6 21.74 -19.54 -21.27
C ILE A 6 22.99 -18.70 -20.95
N GLY A 7 24.09 -18.91 -21.69
CA GLY A 7 25.32 -18.12 -21.55
C GLY A 7 25.12 -16.63 -21.87
N LEU A 8 24.31 -16.32 -22.89
CA LEU A 8 24.03 -14.93 -23.28
C LEU A 8 23.18 -14.18 -22.24
N LYS A 9 22.27 -14.87 -21.54
CA LYS A 9 21.44 -14.25 -20.49
C LYS A 9 22.22 -13.93 -19.21
N ILE A 10 23.23 -14.73 -18.87
CA ILE A 10 24.11 -14.48 -17.71
C ILE A 10 25.11 -13.36 -18.02
N PHE A 11 25.60 -13.27 -19.25
CA PHE A 11 26.54 -12.22 -19.66
C PHE A 11 25.92 -10.81 -19.65
N LEU A 12 24.62 -10.70 -19.96
CA LEU A 12 23.90 -9.42 -19.95
C LEU A 12 23.62 -8.90 -18.52
N ILE A 13 23.55 -9.80 -17.53
CA ILE A 13 23.39 -9.44 -16.11
C ILE A 13 24.73 -8.97 -15.51
N LEU A 14 25.86 -9.49 -15.98
CA LEU A 14 27.19 -9.10 -15.49
C LEU A 14 27.74 -7.81 -16.14
N SER A 15 27.34 -7.46 -17.36
CA SER A 15 27.77 -6.21 -18.03
C SER A 15 27.20 -4.92 -17.43
N LEU A 16 26.15 -4.99 -16.60
CA LEU A 16 25.56 -3.81 -15.96
C LEU A 16 26.24 -3.40 -14.64
N SER A 17 27.25 -4.15 -14.17
CA SER A 17 27.94 -3.87 -12.89
C SER A 17 29.28 -3.13 -13.01
N HIS A 18 29.66 -2.73 -14.22
CA HIS A 18 30.91 -1.99 -14.48
C HIS A 18 30.69 -0.74 -15.32
N GLN A 19 29.99 0.23 -14.76
CA GLN A 19 30.20 1.64 -15.10
C GLN A 19 30.58 2.41 -13.85
N GLY A 20 31.87 2.75 -13.80
CA GLY A 20 32.49 3.44 -12.69
C GLY A 20 31.95 4.85 -12.50
N TYR A 21 31.74 5.19 -11.22
CA TYR A 21 31.55 6.57 -10.79
C TYR A 21 32.92 7.26 -10.76
N SER A 22 33.18 8.08 -11.77
CA SER A 22 34.27 9.06 -11.76
C SER A 22 33.80 10.30 -11.01
N TYR A 23 34.46 10.61 -9.88
CA TYR A 23 34.22 11.83 -9.10
C TYR A 23 35.27 12.88 -9.49
N ASN A 24 34.82 14.07 -9.91
CA ASN A 24 35.67 15.26 -9.98
C ASN A 24 34.88 16.45 -9.36
N PRO A 25 35.39 17.11 -8.31
CA PRO A 25 34.65 18.15 -7.61
C PRO A 25 35.08 19.53 -8.12
N LYS A 26 34.11 20.33 -8.57
CA LYS A 26 34.10 21.81 -8.51
C LYS A 26 32.87 22.34 -9.25
N GLY A 27 32.00 23.03 -8.52
CA GLY A 27 30.90 23.78 -9.12
C GLY A 27 29.72 23.89 -8.15
N MET A 28 29.52 25.09 -7.61
CA MET A 28 28.45 25.47 -6.70
C MET A 28 27.09 24.91 -7.15
N MET A 29 26.47 24.05 -6.32
CA MET A 29 25.16 23.49 -6.63
C MET A 29 24.07 24.53 -6.39
N SER A 30 23.34 24.87 -7.45
CA SER A 30 22.05 25.55 -7.37
C SER A 30 21.05 24.67 -6.61
N LYS A 31 20.20 25.28 -5.77
CA LYS A 31 19.20 24.59 -4.94
C LYS A 31 18.25 23.69 -5.75
N ASP A 32 18.08 23.98 -7.04
CA ASP A 32 17.24 23.21 -7.96
C ASP A 32 17.84 21.83 -8.32
N ALA A 33 19.17 21.68 -8.24
CA ALA A 33 19.85 20.42 -8.53
C ALA A 33 19.77 19.41 -7.36
N ILE A 34 19.46 19.87 -6.15
CA ILE A 34 19.27 18.98 -4.98
C ILE A 34 17.91 18.28 -5.06
N LEU A 35 16.90 18.96 -5.60
CA LEU A 35 15.55 18.43 -5.75
C LEU A 35 15.40 17.49 -6.95
N SER A 36 16.27 17.54 -7.96
CA SER A 36 16.17 16.63 -9.11
C SER A 36 16.65 15.21 -8.75
N ASN A 37 17.72 15.10 -7.95
CA ASN A 37 18.36 13.82 -7.60
C ASN A 37 17.87 13.17 -6.29
N ALA A 38 17.00 13.84 -5.52
CA ALA A 38 16.45 13.25 -4.30
C ALA A 38 15.39 12.16 -4.61
N PRO A 39 15.31 11.06 -3.84
CA PRO A 39 14.24 10.08 -3.94
C PRO A 39 12.88 10.74 -3.67
N TRP A 40 11.83 10.25 -4.34
CA TRP A 40 10.47 10.82 -4.28
C TRP A 40 9.90 10.97 -2.86
N SER A 41 10.29 10.09 -1.93
CA SER A 41 9.92 10.18 -0.52
C SER A 41 10.36 11.49 0.15
N ILE A 42 11.56 11.99 -0.19
CA ILE A 42 12.09 13.26 0.32
C ILE A 42 11.46 14.45 -0.40
N LYS A 43 11.20 14.35 -1.71
CA LYS A 43 10.49 15.39 -2.47
C LYS A 43 9.07 15.62 -1.91
N LEU A 44 8.35 14.53 -1.60
CA LEU A 44 7.01 14.60 -1.02
C LEU A 44 7.02 15.19 0.40
N LEU A 45 8.06 14.90 1.20
CA LEU A 45 8.23 15.49 2.52
C LEU A 45 8.44 17.02 2.43
N LEU A 46 9.29 17.48 1.51
CA LEU A 46 9.57 18.90 1.30
C LEU A 46 8.41 19.66 0.63
N LEU A 47 7.66 19.02 -0.28
CA LEU A 47 6.44 19.57 -0.88
C LEU A 47 5.33 19.77 0.17
N LYS A 48 5.27 18.89 1.18
CA LYS A 48 4.37 19.03 2.31
C LYS A 48 4.72 20.24 3.17
N ASP A 49 6.01 20.51 3.37
CA ASP A 49 6.49 21.65 4.16
C ASP A 49 6.32 23.00 3.45
N ILE A 50 6.47 23.05 2.12
CA ILE A 50 6.29 24.29 1.35
C ILE A 50 4.81 24.71 1.28
N ASN A 51 3.87 23.75 1.25
CA ASN A 51 2.44 24.04 1.24
C ASN A 51 1.87 24.42 2.62
N LEU A 52 2.58 24.13 3.72
CA LEU A 52 2.14 24.47 5.07
C LEU A 52 2.39 25.93 5.46
N ASN A 53 3.21 26.67 4.71
CA ASN A 53 3.66 28.02 5.12
C ASN A 53 2.90 29.19 4.47
N LYS A 54 1.86 28.95 3.66
CA LYS A 54 1.13 30.03 2.97
C LYS A 54 -0.30 30.31 3.44
N ASN A 55 -0.89 29.51 4.33
CA ASN A 55 -2.27 29.75 4.78
C ASN A 55 -2.44 29.53 6.30
N GLN A 56 -2.16 30.56 7.10
CA GLN A 56 -2.87 30.81 8.37
C GLN A 56 -4.22 31.44 7.98
N ARG A 57 -5.44 31.14 8.46
CA ARG A 57 -6.10 30.40 9.57
C ARG A 57 -7.63 30.57 9.29
N PRO A 58 -8.61 30.18 10.15
CA PRO A 58 -8.70 29.08 11.11
C PRO A 58 -9.98 28.23 10.91
N ARG A 59 -9.96 26.92 11.19
CA ARG A 59 -11.15 26.20 11.69
C ARG A 59 -10.81 24.77 12.13
N ASN A 60 -10.92 24.59 13.45
CA ASN A 60 -11.47 23.48 14.21
C ASN A 60 -11.33 22.03 13.70
N ASP A 61 -10.82 21.20 14.60
CA ASP A 61 -11.27 19.83 14.90
C ASP A 61 -10.99 18.71 13.91
N PHE A 62 -9.72 18.47 13.56
CA PHE A 62 -9.35 17.20 12.90
C PHE A 62 -8.13 16.45 13.45
N MET A 63 -7.54 16.88 14.57
CA MET A 63 -6.38 16.16 15.17
C MET A 63 -6.54 15.66 16.61
N SER A 64 -7.75 15.65 17.17
CA SER A 64 -7.98 15.10 18.53
C SER A 64 -8.70 13.74 18.59
N ARG A 65 -8.90 13.02 17.49
CA ARG A 65 -9.25 11.58 17.58
C ARG A 65 -8.00 10.71 17.69
N ARG A 66 -7.15 11.02 18.67
CA ARG A 66 -6.48 9.94 19.39
C ARG A 66 -7.57 9.25 20.20
N VAL A 67 -7.60 7.93 20.14
CA VAL A 67 -8.55 7.11 20.90
C VAL A 67 -8.20 7.29 22.36
N GLY A 68 -8.82 8.29 23.00
CA GLY A 68 -8.64 8.58 24.40
C GLY A 68 -9.29 7.47 25.22
N MET A 69 -8.48 6.75 25.99
CA MET A 69 -8.93 5.80 27.00
C MET A 69 -9.70 6.48 28.15
N GLU A 70 -9.72 7.81 28.17
CA GLU A 70 -10.33 8.67 29.17
C GLU A 70 -11.87 8.66 29.22
N SER A 71 -12.58 8.05 28.25
CA SER A 71 -14.06 7.98 28.31
C SER A 71 -14.61 6.76 29.07
N LEU A 72 -13.76 5.91 29.66
CA LEU A 72 -14.20 4.68 30.36
C LEU A 72 -14.21 4.78 31.89
N VAL A 73 -13.89 5.93 32.48
CA VAL A 73 -13.68 6.05 33.95
C VAL A 73 -14.82 6.76 34.69
N LEU A 74 -15.92 7.14 34.04
CA LEU A 74 -16.98 7.97 34.65
C LEU A 74 -18.31 7.26 34.97
N ARG A 75 -18.29 5.95 35.21
CA ARG A 75 -19.48 5.24 35.75
C ARG A 75 -19.15 4.15 36.77
N ARG A 76 -18.27 4.48 37.71
CA ARG A 76 -18.01 3.66 38.91
C ARG A 76 -18.17 4.52 40.15
N GLN A 77 -19.40 4.91 40.45
CA GLN A 77 -19.82 5.42 41.75
C GLN A 77 -21.35 5.41 41.77
N GLU A 78 -21.92 4.36 42.37
CA GLU A 78 -22.97 4.47 43.39
C GLU A 78 -23.27 3.07 43.93
N ASP A 79 -23.12 2.97 45.25
CA ASP A 79 -23.20 1.79 46.08
C ASP A 79 -24.62 1.24 46.19
N THR A 80 -24.78 -0.08 46.31
CA THR A 80 -25.59 -0.67 47.39
C THR A 80 -25.13 -2.10 47.66
N VAL A 81 -24.53 -2.30 48.83
CA VAL A 81 -24.18 -3.60 49.40
C VAL A 81 -25.46 -4.24 49.95
N THR A 82 -25.87 -5.37 49.38
CA THR A 82 -26.84 -6.28 49.99
C THR A 82 -26.15 -7.64 50.16
N PRO A 83 -26.15 -8.26 51.35
CA PRO A 83 -25.55 -9.59 51.53
C PRO A 83 -26.39 -10.64 50.78
N PRO A 84 -25.77 -11.63 50.11
CA PRO A 84 -26.50 -12.68 49.40
C PRO A 84 -27.02 -13.72 50.39
N SER A 85 -28.28 -14.14 50.19
CA SER A 85 -28.89 -15.32 50.81
C SER A 85 -28.48 -16.57 50.02
N ASP A 86 -28.20 -17.68 50.72
CA ASP A 86 -27.50 -18.88 50.21
C ASP A 86 -28.28 -19.81 49.25
N ASP A 87 -29.37 -19.37 48.62
CA ASP A 87 -30.26 -20.28 47.84
C ASP A 87 -30.59 -19.81 46.41
N ASP A 88 -29.69 -19.08 45.73
CA ASP A 88 -29.90 -18.71 44.32
C ASP A 88 -29.07 -19.56 43.33
N PRO A 89 -29.67 -20.05 42.22
CA PRO A 89 -28.98 -20.83 41.22
C PRO A 89 -27.90 -19.99 40.53
N VAL A 90 -26.68 -20.55 40.46
CA VAL A 90 -25.50 -19.96 39.79
C VAL A 90 -25.81 -19.72 38.30
N LEU A 91 -26.33 -18.54 37.98
CA LEU A 91 -26.34 -18.03 36.61
C LEU A 91 -24.89 -17.73 36.20
N PRO A 92 -24.49 -18.03 34.96
CA PRO A 92 -23.16 -17.65 34.48
C PRO A 92 -22.99 -16.12 34.60
N PRO A 93 -21.78 -15.62 34.93
CA PRO A 93 -21.54 -14.21 35.23
C PRO A 93 -22.13 -13.31 34.15
N GLN A 94 -23.05 -12.43 34.54
CA GLN A 94 -23.79 -11.53 33.66
C GLN A 94 -22.85 -10.64 32.81
N GLU A 95 -21.66 -10.35 33.35
CA GLU A 95 -20.59 -9.59 32.69
C GLU A 95 -20.05 -10.25 31.40
N MET A 96 -20.06 -11.60 31.29
CA MET A 96 -19.58 -12.28 30.07
C MET A 96 -20.57 -12.16 28.89
N ARG A 97 -21.87 -12.00 29.16
CA ARG A 97 -22.89 -11.83 28.09
C ARG A 97 -22.89 -10.42 27.48
N ASP A 98 -22.56 -9.42 28.28
CA ASP A 98 -22.54 -8.03 27.85
C ASP A 98 -21.29 -7.70 27.02
N ASP A 99 -20.15 -8.33 27.33
CA ASP A 99 -18.92 -8.18 26.54
C ASP A 99 -19.02 -8.79 25.14
N ASP A 100 -19.65 -9.97 25.02
CA ASP A 100 -19.93 -10.59 23.71
C ASP A 100 -20.87 -9.73 22.87
N SER A 101 -21.88 -9.13 23.52
CA SER A 101 -22.81 -8.20 22.86
C SER A 101 -22.12 -6.92 22.40
N ASN A 102 -21.19 -6.39 23.20
CA ASN A 102 -20.38 -5.21 22.88
C ASN A 102 -19.37 -5.49 21.75
N MET A 103 -18.69 -6.65 21.78
CA MET A 103 -17.77 -7.07 20.72
C MET A 103 -18.51 -7.26 19.39
N ARG A 104 -19.69 -7.90 19.43
CA ARG A 104 -20.55 -8.08 18.28
C ARG A 104 -20.99 -6.74 17.68
N LEU A 105 -21.34 -5.76 18.53
CA LEU A 105 -21.70 -4.42 18.06
C LEU A 105 -20.51 -3.68 17.42
N LYS A 106 -19.30 -3.82 17.98
CA LYS A 106 -18.08 -3.26 17.38
C LYS A 106 -17.78 -3.88 16.02
N LEU A 107 -17.91 -5.20 15.88
CA LEU A 107 -17.76 -5.88 14.60
C LEU A 107 -18.79 -5.42 13.58
N PHE A 108 -20.07 -5.27 13.97
CA PHE A 108 -21.10 -4.74 13.08
C PHE A 108 -20.82 -3.31 12.65
N ARG A 109 -20.36 -2.44 13.57
CA ARG A 109 -19.97 -1.08 13.21
C ARG A 109 -18.79 -1.08 12.24
N LEU A 110 -17.76 -1.88 12.51
CA LEU A 110 -16.59 -1.99 11.64
C LEU A 110 -17.00 -2.46 10.25
N MET A 111 -17.80 -3.53 10.15
CA MET A 111 -18.31 -4.06 8.89
C MET A 111 -19.15 -3.03 8.13
N TYR A 112 -20.05 -2.31 8.82
CA TYR A 112 -20.85 -1.27 8.20
C TYR A 112 -19.98 -0.12 7.67
N GLU A 113 -18.99 0.31 8.44
CA GLU A 113 -18.06 1.36 8.05
C GLU A 113 -17.19 0.94 6.86
N THR A 114 -16.68 -0.30 6.83
CA THR A 114 -15.87 -0.80 5.71
C THR A 114 -16.69 -0.96 4.44
N VAL A 115 -17.91 -1.48 4.52
CA VAL A 115 -18.83 -1.58 3.37
C VAL A 115 -19.16 -0.18 2.85
N ARG A 116 -19.56 0.74 3.74
CA ARG A 116 -19.89 2.12 3.36
C ARG A 116 -18.70 2.86 2.72
N ASP A 117 -17.51 2.70 3.28
CA ASP A 117 -16.28 3.30 2.72
C ASP A 117 -15.96 2.74 1.33
N SER A 118 -16.14 1.42 1.15
CA SER A 118 -15.96 0.76 -0.15
C SER A 118 -16.95 1.30 -1.19
N ASP A 119 -18.23 1.42 -0.84
CA ASP A 119 -19.26 1.99 -1.72
C ASP A 119 -18.94 3.42 -2.15
N LEU A 120 -18.44 4.26 -1.23
CA LEU A 120 -18.03 5.63 -1.54
C LEU A 120 -16.85 5.67 -2.50
N LYS A 121 -15.87 4.77 -2.32
CA LYS A 121 -14.72 4.64 -3.22
C LYS A 121 -15.12 4.16 -4.61
N VAL A 122 -16.03 3.19 -4.71
CA VAL A 122 -16.57 2.72 -5.99
C VAL A 122 -17.26 3.86 -6.74
N LYS A 123 -18.16 4.60 -6.07
CA LYS A 123 -18.83 5.77 -6.68
C LYS A 123 -17.84 6.83 -7.15
N ARG A 124 -16.79 7.07 -6.38
CA ARG A 124 -15.72 8.01 -6.76
C ARG A 124 -14.93 7.51 -7.96
N ALA A 125 -14.59 6.23 -8.00
CA ALA A 125 -13.90 5.61 -9.13
C ALA A 125 -14.74 5.70 -10.42
N GLU A 126 -16.05 5.48 -10.33
CA GLU A 126 -16.96 5.65 -11.46
C GLU A 126 -17.02 7.09 -11.97
N LEU A 127 -17.07 8.07 -11.07
CA LEU A 127 -17.04 9.49 -11.45
C LEU A 127 -15.74 9.86 -12.15
N ILE A 128 -14.60 9.44 -11.61
CA ILE A 128 -13.29 9.66 -12.22
C ILE A 128 -13.24 8.99 -13.60
N ARG A 129 -13.67 7.73 -13.70
CA ARG A 129 -13.72 7.01 -14.97
C ARG A 129 -14.57 7.76 -15.99
N LYS A 130 -15.77 8.22 -15.63
CA LYS A 130 -16.67 9.02 -16.50
C LYS A 130 -16.04 10.34 -16.95
N HIS A 131 -15.29 11.00 -16.08
CA HIS A 131 -14.67 12.29 -16.39
C HIS A 131 -13.43 12.17 -17.29
N TYR A 132 -12.70 11.07 -17.19
CA TYR A 132 -11.42 10.86 -17.89
C TYR A 132 -11.46 9.76 -18.96
N VAL A 133 -12.65 9.38 -19.45
CA VAL A 133 -12.83 8.29 -20.46
C VAL A 133 -11.92 8.46 -21.67
N ASN A 134 -11.71 9.69 -22.15
CA ASN A 134 -10.93 9.98 -23.36
C ASN A 134 -9.54 10.56 -23.05
N SER A 135 -9.08 10.47 -21.80
CA SER A 135 -7.77 10.99 -21.41
C SER A 135 -6.72 9.88 -21.51
N THR A 136 -5.85 9.99 -22.51
CA THR A 136 -4.72 9.07 -22.71
C THR A 136 -3.79 9.04 -21.49
N ALA A 137 -3.55 10.20 -20.86
CA ALA A 137 -2.76 10.29 -19.64
C ALA A 137 -3.39 9.54 -18.47
N PHE A 138 -4.72 9.54 -18.35
CA PHE A 138 -5.42 8.78 -17.32
C PHE A 138 -5.33 7.28 -17.57
N GLU A 139 -5.53 6.84 -18.82
CA GLU A 139 -5.43 5.43 -19.20
C GLU A 139 -4.02 4.86 -18.97
N VAL A 140 -2.99 5.62 -19.37
CA VAL A 140 -1.58 5.26 -19.10
C VAL A 140 -1.31 5.21 -17.60
N GLY A 141 -1.80 6.19 -16.83
CA GLY A 141 -1.64 6.21 -15.38
C GLY A 141 -2.31 5.01 -14.69
N PHE A 142 -3.49 4.62 -15.16
CA PHE A 142 -4.21 3.44 -14.67
C PHE A 142 -3.42 2.15 -14.94
N LEU A 143 -2.97 1.95 -16.18
CA LEU A 143 -2.16 0.77 -16.54
C LEU A 143 -0.83 0.73 -15.79
N MET A 144 -0.22 1.89 -15.52
CA MET A 144 1.01 1.96 -14.72
C MET A 144 0.77 1.53 -13.27
N GLY A 145 -0.41 1.83 -12.71
CA GLY A 145 -0.82 1.33 -11.40
C GLY A 145 -0.91 -0.20 -11.37
N GLU A 146 -1.53 -0.80 -12.39
CA GLU A 146 -1.61 -2.27 -12.53
C GLU A 146 -0.24 -2.93 -12.70
N VAL A 147 0.68 -2.28 -13.42
CA VAL A 147 2.07 -2.74 -13.53
C VAL A 147 2.77 -2.70 -12.17
N GLN A 148 2.58 -1.62 -11.41
CA GLN A 148 3.20 -1.46 -10.09
C GLN A 148 2.69 -2.52 -9.11
N GLU A 149 1.38 -2.79 -9.06
CA GLU A 149 0.81 -3.82 -8.19
C GLU A 149 1.42 -5.20 -8.47
N LYS A 150 1.50 -5.59 -9.75
CA LYS A 150 2.10 -6.87 -10.15
C LYS A 150 3.59 -6.90 -9.86
N TYR A 151 4.30 -5.78 -10.01
CA TYR A 151 5.71 -5.68 -9.66
C TYR A 151 5.93 -5.87 -8.16
N ASP A 152 5.10 -5.25 -7.33
CA ASP A 152 5.20 -5.38 -5.87
C ASP A 152 5.00 -6.83 -5.42
N ILE A 153 4.07 -7.56 -6.05
CA ILE A 153 3.87 -9.00 -5.83
C ILE A 153 5.15 -9.80 -6.21
N ILE A 154 5.76 -9.51 -7.36
CA ILE A 154 7.02 -10.16 -7.77
C ILE A 154 8.14 -9.90 -6.75
N VAL A 155 8.23 -8.66 -6.24
CA VAL A 155 9.22 -8.28 -5.22
C VAL A 155 8.98 -9.06 -3.93
N GLU A 156 7.74 -9.23 -3.51
CA GLU A 156 7.38 -10.04 -2.33
C GLU A 156 7.77 -11.51 -2.50
N PHE A 157 7.44 -12.12 -3.65
CA PHE A 157 7.86 -13.50 -3.95
C PHE A 157 9.37 -13.64 -3.99
N SER A 158 10.06 -12.70 -4.62
CA SER A 158 11.53 -12.68 -4.69
C SER A 158 12.15 -12.55 -3.30
N GLY A 159 11.57 -11.71 -2.45
CA GLY A 159 11.99 -11.56 -1.06
C GLY A 159 11.79 -12.85 -0.25
N THR A 160 10.65 -13.53 -0.44
CA THR A 160 10.34 -14.81 0.20
C THR A 160 11.30 -15.90 -0.26
N LEU A 161 11.53 -16.00 -1.58
CA LEU A 161 12.46 -16.95 -2.18
C LEU A 161 13.87 -16.78 -1.63
N LYS A 162 14.35 -15.53 -1.49
CA LYS A 162 15.66 -15.23 -0.90
C LYS A 162 15.74 -15.65 0.57
N LYS A 163 14.68 -15.43 1.36
CA LYS A 163 14.64 -15.79 2.79
C LYS A 163 14.64 -17.30 3.02
N PHE A 164 13.96 -18.05 2.15
CA PHE A 164 13.79 -19.50 2.31
C PHE A 164 14.61 -20.33 1.33
N TYR A 165 15.58 -19.72 0.64
CA TYR A 165 16.34 -20.35 -0.44
C TYR A 165 16.94 -21.72 -0.07
N HIS A 166 17.47 -21.85 1.15
CA HIS A 166 18.09 -23.10 1.62
C HIS A 166 17.12 -24.07 2.30
N LYS A 167 15.90 -23.62 2.61
CA LYS A 167 14.91 -24.38 3.36
C LYS A 167 13.86 -25.02 2.47
N TRP A 168 13.62 -24.43 1.31
CA TRP A 168 12.64 -24.90 0.36
C TRP A 168 13.16 -26.07 -0.46
N LYS A 169 12.23 -26.95 -0.82
CA LYS A 169 12.49 -28.06 -1.73
C LYS A 169 12.61 -27.51 -3.16
N PRO A 170 13.35 -28.19 -4.06
CA PRO A 170 13.46 -27.79 -5.46
C PRO A 170 12.11 -27.50 -6.15
N ILE A 171 11.07 -28.26 -5.83
CA ILE A 171 9.72 -28.04 -6.40
C ILE A 171 9.09 -26.71 -5.96
N GLU A 172 9.33 -26.27 -4.73
CA GLU A 172 8.81 -25.00 -4.21
C GLU A 172 9.53 -23.81 -4.89
N HIS A 173 10.83 -23.96 -5.18
CA HIS A 173 11.55 -22.99 -5.99
C HIS A 173 10.98 -22.88 -7.41
N ILE A 174 10.72 -24.02 -8.06
CA ILE A 174 10.15 -24.04 -9.42
C ILE A 174 8.80 -23.31 -9.43
N ASN A 175 7.91 -23.62 -8.49
CA ASN A 175 6.61 -22.97 -8.39
C ASN A 175 6.72 -21.45 -8.15
N ALA A 176 7.65 -21.02 -7.31
CA ALA A 176 7.88 -19.59 -7.06
C ALA A 176 8.44 -18.87 -8.30
N TYR A 177 9.39 -19.48 -9.01
CA TYR A 177 9.91 -18.93 -10.26
C TYR A 177 8.86 -18.89 -11.35
N GLU A 178 7.98 -19.90 -11.44
CA GLU A 178 6.85 -19.91 -12.37
C GLU A 178 5.89 -18.76 -12.07
N GLN A 179 5.54 -18.53 -10.80
CA GLN A 179 4.69 -17.39 -10.41
C GLN A 179 5.33 -16.06 -10.79
N ILE A 180 6.62 -15.87 -10.50
CA ILE A 180 7.36 -14.66 -10.89
C ILE A 180 7.34 -14.49 -12.42
N ALA A 181 7.56 -15.56 -13.18
CA ALA A 181 7.54 -15.52 -14.64
C ALA A 181 6.16 -15.15 -15.19
N ASN A 182 5.08 -15.72 -14.62
CA ASN A 182 3.70 -15.43 -15.02
C ASN A 182 3.34 -13.95 -14.80
N TYR A 183 3.71 -13.37 -13.66
CA TYR A 183 3.52 -11.93 -13.43
C TYR A 183 4.42 -11.09 -14.35
N GLY A 184 5.65 -11.54 -14.63
CA GLY A 184 6.53 -10.87 -15.60
C GLY A 184 5.93 -10.79 -17.01
N ILE A 185 5.28 -11.87 -17.48
CA ILE A 185 4.55 -11.87 -18.76
C ILE A 185 3.39 -10.87 -18.74
N GLN A 186 2.62 -10.82 -17.65
CA GLN A 186 1.52 -9.85 -17.52
C GLN A 186 2.03 -8.41 -17.54
N ILE A 187 3.12 -8.11 -16.85
CA ILE A 187 3.75 -6.77 -16.85
C ILE A 187 4.20 -6.39 -18.27
N ASN A 188 4.81 -7.32 -19.00
CA ASN A 188 5.20 -7.05 -20.39
C ASN A 188 4.00 -6.70 -21.26
N HIS A 189 2.91 -7.48 -21.16
CA HIS A 189 1.68 -7.19 -21.91
C HIS A 189 1.10 -5.81 -21.56
N LEU A 190 1.02 -5.46 -20.28
CA LEU A 190 0.56 -4.13 -19.86
C LEU A 190 1.48 -3.01 -20.37
N THR A 191 2.79 -3.25 -20.35
CA THR A 191 3.78 -2.29 -20.88
C THR A 191 3.62 -2.07 -22.38
N ASP A 192 3.34 -3.13 -23.14
CA ASP A 192 3.09 -3.02 -24.58
C ASP A 192 1.77 -2.28 -24.89
N LEU A 193 0.73 -2.47 -24.07
CA LEU A 193 -0.50 -1.67 -24.15
C LEU A 193 -0.21 -0.19 -23.89
N ILE A 194 0.54 0.14 -22.82
CA ILE A 194 0.94 1.52 -22.50
C ILE A 194 1.69 2.15 -23.68
N ARG A 195 2.66 1.44 -24.28
CA ARG A 195 3.39 1.92 -25.45
C ARG A 195 2.48 2.17 -26.65
N THR A 196 1.50 1.30 -26.87
CA THR A 196 0.54 1.42 -27.98
C THR A 196 -0.35 2.65 -27.80
N ILE A 197 -0.90 2.84 -26.61
CA ILE A 197 -1.73 4.01 -26.26
C ILE A 197 -0.92 5.30 -26.33
N SER A 198 0.31 5.30 -25.81
CA SER A 198 1.22 6.44 -25.84
C SER A 198 1.57 6.88 -27.27
N LYS A 199 1.85 5.92 -28.17
CA LYS A 199 2.09 6.20 -29.60
C LYS A 199 0.86 6.79 -30.28
N ASN A 200 -0.31 6.21 -30.04
CA ASN A 200 -1.55 6.64 -30.67
C ASN A 200 -2.05 7.99 -30.14
N GLY A 201 -1.81 8.30 -28.86
CA GLY A 201 -2.15 9.57 -28.23
C GLY A 201 -1.25 10.74 -28.61
N SER A 202 -0.12 10.51 -29.28
CA SER A 202 0.77 11.57 -29.79
C SER A 202 0.34 12.14 -31.16
N LEU A 203 -0.69 11.56 -31.78
CA LEU A 203 -1.19 11.91 -33.12
C LEU A 203 -2.41 12.86 -33.10
N THR A 204 -2.77 13.39 -31.93
CA THR A 204 -3.83 14.39 -31.71
C THR A 204 -3.28 15.59 -31.00
#